data_AF-A0A8D8T278-F1
#
_entry.id   AF-A0A8D8T278-F1
#
_cell.length_a   1.000
_cell.length_b   1.000
_cell.length_c   1.000
_cell.angle_alpha   90.00
_cell.angle_beta   90.00
_cell.angle_gamma   90.00
#
_symmetry.space_group_name_H-M   'P 1'
#
loop_
_entity.id
_entity.type
_entity.pdbx_description
1 polymer ?
#
loop_
_entity_poly.entity_id
_entity_poly.type
_entity_poly.pdbx_seq_one_letter_code
_entity_poly.pdbx_strand_id
1 'polypeptide(L)'
;MLTRNFDVSTGLVNGSLGRISQFKYDSDGKLDFVQVQFGDELHDIERTTSKFEIFPGAYIYRKQFPLTIAYAITVHKCQGISTDSAILDIRQSLFSLRDNHM
;
A
#
# COMPACT_ATOMS: atom_id res chain seq x y z
N MET A 1 4.87 0.35 -0.33
CA MET A 1 3.91 -0.76 -0.08
C MET A 1 2.69 -0.58 -0.96
N LEU A 2 2.20 -1.67 -1.56
CA LEU A 2 0.94 -1.68 -2.31
C LEU A 2 -0.26 -1.52 -1.38
N THR A 3 -1.26 -0.73 -1.79
CA THR A 3 -2.49 -0.47 -1.02
C THR A 3 -3.71 -1.21 -1.56
N ARG A 4 -3.54 -2.09 -2.54
CA ARG A 4 -4.57 -2.95 -3.13
C ARG A 4 -3.91 -4.14 -3.83
N ASN A 5 -4.73 -5.12 -4.19
CA ASN A 5 -4.31 -6.17 -5.10
C ASN A 5 -4.07 -5.57 -6.49
N PHE A 6 -2.85 -5.75 -6.98
CA PHE A 6 -2.44 -5.36 -8.32
C PHE A 6 -2.52 -6.58 -9.23
N ASP A 7 -1.90 -7.67 -8.83
CA ASP A 7 -1.99 -8.95 -9.51
C ASP A 7 -1.84 -10.09 -8.48
N VAL A 8 -2.93 -10.81 -8.25
CA VAL A 8 -2.98 -11.90 -7.28
C VAL A 8 -2.22 -13.13 -7.79
N SER A 9 -2.14 -13.33 -9.10
CA SER A 9 -1.49 -14.50 -9.70
C SER A 9 0.03 -14.46 -9.54
N THR A 10 0.61 -13.26 -9.53
CA THR A 10 2.04 -13.00 -9.30
C THR A 10 2.36 -12.66 -7.84
N GLY A 11 1.37 -12.68 -6.95
CA GLY A 11 1.56 -12.39 -5.53
C GLY A 11 1.69 -10.89 -5.18
N LEU A 12 1.43 -9.99 -6.13
CA LEU A 12 1.36 -8.54 -5.92
C LEU A 12 0.02 -8.14 -5.30
N VAL A 13 -0.11 -8.43 -4.01
CA VAL A 13 -1.30 -8.21 -3.19
C VAL A 13 -1.19 -6.95 -2.33
N ASN A 14 -2.29 -6.57 -1.70
CA ASN A 14 -2.29 -5.50 -0.71
C ASN A 14 -1.29 -5.81 0.43
N GLY A 15 -0.42 -4.86 0.76
CA GLY A 15 0.63 -5.04 1.76
C GLY A 15 1.98 -5.45 1.19
N SER A 16 2.09 -5.80 -0.11
CA SER A 16 3.40 -6.14 -0.71
C SER A 16 4.37 -4.95 -0.60
N LEU A 17 5.54 -5.23 -0.02
CA LEU A 17 6.62 -4.28 0.15
C LEU A 17 7.51 -4.30 -1.10
N GLY A 18 7.89 -3.11 -1.56
CA GLY A 18 8.72 -2.95 -2.74
C GLY A 18 9.50 -1.64 -2.68
N ARG A 19 10.56 -1.56 -3.47
CA ARG A 19 11.46 -0.40 -3.54
C ARG A 19 11.26 0.34 -4.85
N ILE A 20 11.07 1.65 -4.80
CA ILE A 20 10.99 2.45 -6.03
C ILE A 20 12.35 2.39 -6.74
N SER A 21 12.33 2.04 -8.02
CA SER A 21 13.51 2.02 -8.90
C SER A 21 13.58 3.29 -9.74
N GLN A 22 12.47 3.68 -10.39
CA GLN A 22 12.45 4.79 -11.34
C GLN A 22 11.05 5.45 -11.44
N PHE A 23 11.03 6.73 -11.81
CA PHE A 23 9.83 7.46 -12.22
C PHE A 23 9.81 7.61 -13.76
N LYS A 24 8.70 7.26 -14.41
CA LYS A 24 8.53 7.33 -15.87
C LYS A 24 7.52 8.40 -16.25
N TYR A 25 7.96 9.37 -17.04
CA TYR A 25 7.17 10.54 -17.44
C TYR A 25 6.74 10.41 -18.90
N ASP A 26 5.56 10.92 -19.22
CA ASP A 26 5.06 11.02 -20.60
C ASP A 26 5.73 12.19 -21.36
N SER A 27 5.34 12.37 -22.63
CA SER A 27 5.84 13.45 -23.49
C SER A 27 5.52 14.85 -22.98
N ASP A 28 4.48 14.99 -22.15
CA ASP A 28 4.03 16.25 -21.57
C ASP A 28 4.71 16.52 -20.21
N GLY A 29 5.64 15.65 -19.79
CA GLY A 29 6.38 15.76 -18.53
C GLY A 29 5.58 15.33 -17.30
N LYS A 30 4.44 14.67 -17.47
CA LYS A 30 3.61 14.18 -16.37
C LYS A 30 4.01 12.75 -16.01
N LEU A 31 4.03 12.48 -14.71
CA LEU A 31 4.36 11.15 -14.19
C LEU A 31 3.25 10.14 -14.51
N ASP A 32 3.58 9.18 -15.36
CA ASP A 32 2.66 8.15 -15.85
C ASP A 32 2.79 6.86 -15.02
N PHE A 33 4.02 6.38 -14.84
CA PHE A 33 4.31 5.17 -14.06
C PHE A 33 5.36 5.41 -12.97
N VAL A 34 5.18 4.70 -11.85
CA VAL A 34 6.23 4.49 -10.85
C VAL A 34 6.71 3.06 -10.99
N GLN A 35 7.97 2.88 -11.40
CA GLN A 35 8.57 1.55 -11.46
C GLN A 35 9.01 1.12 -10.06
N VAL A 36 8.49 -0.02 -9.60
CA VAL A 36 8.75 -0.57 -8.28
C VAL A 36 9.30 -1.98 -8.41
N GLN A 37 10.37 -2.26 -7.67
CA GLN A 37 10.92 -3.60 -7.50
C GLN A 37 10.19 -4.34 -6.39
N PHE A 38 9.63 -5.50 -6.71
CA PHE A 38 9.04 -6.44 -5.76
C PHE A 38 9.80 -7.77 -5.88
N GLY A 39 10.55 -8.14 -4.83
CA GLY A 39 11.52 -9.24 -4.94
C GLY A 39 12.54 -8.95 -6.05
N ASP A 40 12.66 -9.87 -7.00
CA ASP A 40 13.59 -9.75 -8.13
C ASP A 40 12.97 -9.13 -9.39
N GLU A 41 11.67 -8.80 -9.36
CA GLU A 41 10.94 -8.30 -10.53
C GLU A 41 10.66 -6.80 -10.47
N LEU A 42 10.70 -6.14 -11.63
CA LEU A 42 10.34 -4.74 -11.81
C LEU A 42 8.94 -4.63 -12.41
N HIS A 43 8.11 -3.81 -11.79
CA HIS A 43 6.71 -3.60 -12.19
C HIS A 43 6.42 -2.12 -12.37
N ASP A 44 5.78 -1.77 -13.48
CA ASP A 44 5.31 -0.40 -13.74
C ASP A 44 3.93 -0.19 -13.11
N ILE A 45 3.88 0.64 -12.08
CA ILE A 45 2.65 0.90 -11.33
C ILE A 45 2.02 2.20 -11.82
N GLU A 46 0.82 2.11 -12.37
CA GLU A 46 0.01 3.25 -12.81
C GLU A 46 -0.94 3.77 -11.73
N ARG A 47 -1.55 4.93 -12.00
CA ARG A 47 -2.66 5.44 -11.19
C ARG A 47 -3.93 4.66 -11.49
N THR A 48 -4.70 4.34 -10.46
CA THR A 48 -6.04 3.79 -10.66
C THR A 48 -7.05 4.60 -9.87
N THR A 49 -8.29 4.56 -10.35
CA THR A 49 -9.42 5.23 -9.75
C THR A 49 -10.12 4.32 -8.74
N SER A 50 -10.32 4.81 -7.53
CA SER A 50 -11.13 4.15 -6.49
C SER A 50 -12.41 4.94 -6.26
N LYS A 51 -13.53 4.22 -6.11
CA LYS A 51 -14.86 4.77 -5.83
C LYS A 51 -15.17 4.61 -4.34
N PHE A 52 -15.60 5.69 -3.70
CA PHE A 52 -15.96 5.73 -2.28
C PHE A 52 -17.38 6.26 -2.16
N GLU A 53 -18.25 5.52 -1.47
CA GLU A 53 -19.56 6.01 -1.08
C GLU A 53 -19.43 6.77 0.24
N ILE A 54 -19.86 8.02 0.25
CA ILE A 54 -19.80 8.88 1.45
C ILE A 54 -21.17 8.94 2.12
N PHE A 55 -22.22 8.99 1.31
CA PHE A 55 -23.63 8.85 1.72
C PHE A 55 -24.34 7.93 0.73
N PRO A 56 -25.48 7.33 1.10
CA PRO A 56 -26.25 6.51 0.16
C PRO A 56 -26.50 7.25 -1.16
N GLY A 57 -25.96 6.72 -2.25
CA GLY A 57 -26.07 7.32 -3.59
C GLY A 57 -25.11 8.49 -3.91
N ALA A 58 -24.28 8.92 -2.95
CA ALA A 58 -23.27 9.97 -3.14
C ALA A 58 -21.86 9.39 -3.13
N TYR A 59 -21.16 9.53 -4.26
CA TYR A 59 -19.84 8.92 -4.48
C TYR A 59 -18.74 9.93 -4.77
N ILE A 60 -17.54 9.65 -4.26
CA ILE A 60 -16.31 10.35 -4.62
C ILE A 60 -15.38 9.38 -5.32
N TYR A 61 -14.72 9.86 -6.37
CA TYR A 61 -13.71 9.12 -7.11
C TYR A 61 -12.33 9.70 -6.84
N ARG A 62 -11.35 8.84 -6.54
CA ARG A 62 -9.96 9.24 -6.30
C ARG A 62 -9.03 8.50 -7.24
N LYS A 63 -8.32 9.24 -8.11
CA LYS A 63 -7.29 8.70 -9.00
C LYS A 63 -5.90 8.90 -8.40
N GLN A 64 -5.25 7.82 -7.98
CA GLN A 64 -3.93 7.87 -7.34
C GLN A 64 -3.12 6.60 -7.62
N PHE A 65 -1.80 6.67 -7.43
CA PHE A 65 -0.97 5.47 -7.36
C PHE A 65 -1.35 4.64 -6.12
N PRO A 66 -1.46 3.30 -6.23
CA PRO A 66 -1.74 2.42 -5.10
C PRO A 66 -0.51 2.17 -4.23
N LEU A 67 0.25 3.23 -3.93
CA LEU A 67 1.50 3.14 -3.20
C LEU A 67 1.43 4.02 -1.96
N THR A 68 1.92 3.50 -0.85
CA THR A 68 2.18 4.26 0.37
C THR A 68 3.62 4.05 0.82
N ILE A 69 4.20 5.06 1.45
CA ILE A 69 5.50 4.95 2.13
C ILE A 69 5.34 3.94 3.27
N ALA A 70 6.34 3.07 3.44
CA ALA A 70 6.28 1.97 4.40
C ALA A 70 7.60 1.74 5.16
N TYR A 71 8.37 2.80 5.40
CA TYR A 71 9.51 2.74 6.33
C TYR A 71 9.05 2.54 7.78
N ALA A 72 7.90 3.10 8.14
CA ALA A 72 7.22 2.88 9.40
C ALA A 72 5.71 2.82 9.13
N ILE A 73 5.05 1.83 9.72
CA ILE A 73 3.61 1.60 9.60
C ILE A 73 3.05 1.30 10.99
N THR A 74 1.80 1.69 11.25
CA THR A 74 1.15 1.38 12.52
C THR A 74 0.80 -0.11 12.58
N VAL A 75 0.76 -0.67 13.80
CA VAL A 75 0.44 -2.10 14.01
C VAL A 75 -0.88 -2.49 13.35
N HIS A 76 -1.91 -1.64 13.43
CA HIS A 76 -3.19 -1.89 12.76
C HIS A 76 -3.10 -1.90 11.23
N LYS A 77 -2.13 -1.22 10.63
CA LYS A 77 -1.93 -1.20 9.17
C LYS A 77 -1.03 -2.30 8.66
N CYS A 78 -0.22 -2.92 9.54
CA CYS A 78 0.62 -4.05 9.19
C CYS A 78 -0.01 -5.41 9.50
N GLN A 79 -1.25 -5.44 10.03
CA GLN A 79 -1.93 -6.68 10.35
C GLN A 79 -2.08 -7.55 9.10
N GLY A 80 -1.55 -8.78 9.15
CA GLY A 80 -1.57 -9.73 8.03
C GLY A 80 -0.43 -9.57 7.02
N ILE A 81 0.48 -8.61 7.21
CA ILE A 81 1.70 -8.48 6.40
C ILE A 81 2.75 -9.49 6.90
N SER A 82 3.44 -10.15 5.97
CA SER A 82 4.62 -10.97 6.26
C SER A 82 5.89 -10.18 5.94
N THR A 83 6.87 -10.20 6.85
CA THR A 83 8.18 -9.55 6.69
C THR A 83 9.26 -10.38 7.37
N ASP A 84 10.48 -10.39 6.83
CA ASP A 84 11.61 -11.13 7.39
C ASP A 84 12.12 -10.52 8.71
N SER A 85 11.96 -9.20 8.86
CA SER A 85 12.36 -8.46 10.05
C SER A 85 11.48 -7.22 10.26
N ALA A 86 11.38 -6.78 11.51
CA ALA A 86 10.66 -5.56 11.89
C ALA A 86 11.32 -4.91 13.11
N ILE A 87 11.30 -3.57 13.16
CA ILE A 87 11.66 -2.78 14.33
C ILE A 87 10.36 -2.18 14.88
N LEU A 88 10.09 -2.40 16.17
CA LEU A 88 8.88 -1.91 16.82
C LEU A 88 9.20 -0.75 17.77
N ASP A 89 8.68 0.45 17.46
CA ASP A 89 8.64 1.57 18.41
C ASP A 89 7.40 1.42 19.31
N ILE A 90 7.62 1.06 20.58
CA ILE A 90 6.53 0.78 21.53
C ILE A 90 6.08 2.00 22.35
N ARG A 91 6.82 3.13 22.36
CA ARG A 91 6.62 4.31 23.23
C ARG A 91 6.07 3.97 24.64
N GLN A 92 5.49 4.92 25.37
CA GLN A 92 4.83 4.62 26.66
C GLN A 92 3.33 4.32 26.43
N SER A 93 2.99 3.03 26.52
CA SER A 93 1.69 2.45 26.90
C SER A 93 0.42 3.04 26.25
N LEU A 94 -0.02 2.45 25.13
CA LEU A 94 -1.42 2.41 24.68
C LEU A 94 -1.58 1.31 23.61
N PHE A 95 -1.51 0.05 24.04
CA PHE A 95 -1.90 -1.09 23.22
C PHE A 95 -3.34 -1.45 23.54
N SER A 96 -4.16 -1.68 22.52
CA SER A 96 -5.50 -2.25 22.72
C SER A 96 -5.34 -3.65 23.32
N LEU A 97 -5.88 -3.86 24.52
CA LEU A 97 -6.01 -5.19 25.10
C LEU A 97 -7.00 -6.02 24.28
N ARG A 98 -6.72 -7.31 24.13
CA ARG A 98 -7.65 -8.28 23.58
C ARG A 98 -8.65 -8.65 24.69
N ASP A 99 -9.89 -8.18 24.59
CA ASP A 99 -10.97 -8.66 25.45
C ASP A 99 -11.27 -10.12 25.10
N ASN A 100 -10.84 -11.03 25.97
CA ASN A 100 -11.20 -12.44 25.90
C ASN A 100 -12.60 -12.64 26.48
N HIS A 101 -13.64 -12.32 25.69
CA HIS A 101 -14.97 -12.87 25.94
C HIS A 101 -15.08 -14.21 25.20
N MET A 102 -14.85 -15.29 25.96
CA MET A 102 -15.45 -16.61 25.73
C MET A 102 -16.70 -16.74 26.61
#